data_AF-A0AAW3K1G1-F1
#
_entry.id   AF-A0AAW3K1G1-F1
#
_cell.length_a   1.000
_cell.length_b   1.000
_cell.length_c   1.000
_cell.angle_alpha   90.00
_cell.angle_beta   90.00
_cell.angle_gamma   90.00
#
_symmetry.space_group_name_H-M   'P 1'
#
loop_
_entity.id
_entity.type
_entity.pdbx_description
1 polymer ?
#
loop_
_entity_poly.entity_id
_entity_poly.type
_entity_poly.pdbx_seq_one_letter_code
_entity_poly.pdbx_strand_id
1 'polypeptide(L)'
;MQQYLISDLAKKTQLSTDTVRFYEKKNLIRSSYRADNNYKYYDDETLKRLIFIKRCRALDMTLHEIIQLLEHLQHPEQGCKIIDQLIEEHIRHVETRIYELQHFKSQLHELRQSCSSNTTIDHCQIVKKLEASE
;
A
#
# COMPACT_ATOMS: atom_id res chain seq x y z
N MET A 1 10.25 29.50 6.65
CA MET A 1 10.04 28.25 5.88
C MET A 1 10.93 27.20 6.53
N GLN A 2 10.36 26.14 7.10
CA GLN A 2 11.16 25.16 7.81
C GLN A 2 11.86 24.26 6.79
N GLN A 3 13.13 23.93 7.06
CA GLN A 3 13.93 23.05 6.22
C GLN A 3 14.20 21.75 6.96
N TYR A 4 14.12 20.64 6.24
CA TYR A 4 14.28 19.30 6.77
C TYR A 4 15.38 18.57 6.03
N LEU A 5 16.21 17.84 6.76
CA LEU A 5 16.99 16.75 6.17
C LEU A 5 16.10 15.52 5.99
N ILE A 6 16.57 14.56 5.21
CA ILE A 6 15.84 13.31 4.99
C ILE A 6 15.55 12.56 6.31
N SER A 7 16.49 12.64 7.27
CA SER A 7 16.34 12.04 8.61
C SER A 7 15.25 12.74 9.42
N ASP A 8 15.05 14.04 9.24
CA ASP A 8 13.97 14.78 9.92
C ASP A 8 12.60 14.40 9.36
N LEU A 9 12.50 14.29 8.03
CA LEU A 9 11.29 13.82 7.37
C LEU A 9 10.93 12.40 7.81
N ALA A 10 11.90 11.49 7.82
CA ALA A 10 11.73 10.11 8.29
C ALA A 10 11.16 10.07 9.71
N LYS A 11 11.74 10.84 10.65
CA LYS A 11 11.26 10.94 12.03
C LYS A 11 9.84 11.51 12.11
N LYS A 12 9.56 12.63 11.45
CA LYS A 12 8.25 13.32 11.50
C LYS A 12 7.13 12.49 10.87
N THR A 13 7.45 11.74 9.82
CA THR A 13 6.47 10.91 9.11
C THR A 13 6.40 9.49 9.65
N GLN A 14 7.34 9.08 10.53
CA GLN A 14 7.54 7.71 10.98
C GLN A 14 7.76 6.73 9.81
N LEU A 15 8.39 7.21 8.73
CA LEU A 15 8.83 6.39 7.61
C LEU A 15 10.30 6.08 7.78
N SER A 16 10.76 4.96 7.21
CA SER A 16 12.21 4.72 7.13
C SER A 16 12.85 5.72 6.17
N THR A 17 14.13 6.05 6.37
CA THR A 17 14.88 6.88 5.43
C THR A 17 14.89 6.29 4.02
N ASP A 18 14.92 4.96 3.91
CA ASP A 18 14.91 4.27 2.62
C ASP A 18 13.56 4.38 1.92
N THR A 19 12.45 4.40 2.67
CA THR A 19 11.12 4.70 2.13
C THR A 19 11.04 6.13 1.60
N VAL A 20 11.60 7.11 2.33
CA VAL A 20 11.65 8.50 1.84
C VAL A 20 12.51 8.61 0.58
N ARG A 21 13.69 7.95 0.54
CA ARG A 21 14.54 7.86 -0.67
C ARG A 21 13.83 7.18 -1.83
N PHE A 22 13.06 6.13 -1.56
CA PHE A 22 12.28 5.43 -2.56
C PHE A 22 11.26 6.37 -3.22
N TYR A 23 10.52 7.15 -2.43
CA TYR A 23 9.58 8.14 -2.96
C TYR A 23 10.29 9.28 -3.72
N GLU A 24 11.46 9.70 -3.28
CA GLU A 24 12.29 10.66 -4.03
C GLU A 24 12.73 10.07 -5.38
N LYS A 25 13.21 8.83 -5.42
CA LYS A 25 13.60 8.14 -6.66
C LYS A 25 12.44 7.96 -7.63
N LYS A 26 11.22 7.84 -7.11
CA LYS A 26 9.97 7.77 -7.88
C LYS A 26 9.41 9.17 -8.25
N ASN A 27 10.16 10.24 -7.99
CA ASN A 27 9.76 11.64 -8.25
C ASN A 27 8.47 12.08 -7.55
N LEU A 28 8.07 11.39 -6.48
CA LEU A 28 6.88 11.73 -5.70
C LEU A 28 7.15 12.82 -4.68
N ILE A 29 8.41 13.05 -4.35
CA ILE A 29 8.88 14.16 -3.55
C ILE A 29 10.13 14.73 -4.22
N ARG A 30 10.41 16.00 -3.99
CA ARG A 30 11.59 16.69 -4.54
C ARG A 30 12.27 17.47 -3.44
N SER A 31 13.61 17.48 -3.45
CA SER A 31 14.37 18.38 -2.59
C SER A 31 14.14 19.82 -3.02
N SER A 32 13.98 20.73 -2.06
CA SER A 32 13.85 22.17 -2.35
C SER A 32 15.17 22.74 -2.86
N TYR A 33 16.30 22.31 -2.30
CA TYR A 33 17.63 22.63 -2.81
C TYR A 33 18.70 21.65 -2.28
N ARG A 34 19.88 21.72 -2.88
CA ARG A 34 21.10 21.08 -2.40
C ARG A 34 22.05 22.17 -1.92
N ALA A 35 22.49 22.07 -0.66
CA ALA A 35 23.43 23.04 -0.10
C ALA A 35 24.89 22.71 -0.50
N ASP A 36 25.81 23.63 -0.22
CA ASP A 36 27.24 23.50 -0.56
C ASP A 36 27.92 22.32 0.15
N ASN A 37 27.37 21.88 1.29
CA ASN A 37 27.78 20.66 1.99
C ASN A 37 27.25 19.37 1.33
N ASN A 38 26.66 19.47 0.13
CA ASN A 38 26.10 18.39 -0.67
C ASN A 38 24.86 17.70 -0.04
N TYR A 39 24.32 18.21 1.07
CA TYR A 39 23.07 17.72 1.64
C TYR A 39 21.87 18.27 0.88
N LYS A 40 20.84 17.42 0.76
CA LYS A 40 19.52 17.79 0.25
C LYS A 40 18.65 18.27 1.39
N TYR A 41 18.01 19.40 1.18
CA TYR A 41 17.01 19.95 2.07
C TYR A 41 15.63 19.85 1.43
N TYR A 42 14.62 19.69 2.28
CA TYR A 42 13.22 19.58 1.91
C TYR A 42 12.41 20.60 2.70
N ASP A 43 11.25 20.97 2.18
CA ASP A 43 10.37 21.98 2.75
C ASP A 43 9.11 21.37 3.39
N ASP A 44 8.25 22.25 3.92
CA ASP A 44 6.97 21.88 4.52
C ASP A 44 6.00 21.25 3.51
N GLU A 45 6.10 21.59 2.21
CA GLU A 45 5.29 20.97 1.15
C GLU A 45 5.65 19.50 0.99
N THR A 46 6.95 19.19 0.97
CA THR A 46 7.45 17.81 0.93
C THR A 46 6.95 17.00 2.13
N LEU A 47 6.98 17.58 3.33
CA LEU A 47 6.46 16.93 4.54
C LEU A 47 4.96 16.62 4.40
N LYS A 48 4.15 17.59 3.97
CA LYS A 48 2.70 17.40 3.73
C LYS A 48 2.45 16.29 2.70
N ARG A 49 3.23 16.26 1.62
CA ARG A 49 3.13 15.25 0.56
C ARG A 49 3.48 13.85 1.07
N LEU A 50 4.50 13.70 1.91
CA LEU A 50 4.82 12.43 2.55
C LEU A 50 3.72 11.95 3.51
N ILE A 51 3.13 12.86 4.29
CA ILE A 51 1.99 12.54 5.17
C ILE A 51 0.80 12.06 4.33
N PHE A 52 0.53 12.71 3.20
CA PHE A 52 -0.52 12.30 2.26
C PHE A 52 -0.26 10.89 1.72
N ILE A 53 0.94 10.63 1.17
CA ILE A 53 1.33 9.31 0.66
C ILE A 53 1.20 8.24 1.76
N LYS A 54 1.63 8.54 2.99
CA LYS A 54 1.49 7.63 4.13
C LYS A 54 0.02 7.27 4.40
N ARG A 55 -0.88 8.25 4.37
CA ARG A 55 -2.32 8.01 4.58
C ARG A 55 -2.92 7.14 3.48
N CYS A 56 -2.59 7.39 2.22
CA CYS A 56 -3.04 6.54 1.11
C CYS A 56 -2.52 5.11 1.23
N ARG A 57 -1.23 4.92 1.59
CA ARG A 57 -0.68 3.59 1.84
C ARG A 57 -1.32 2.87 3.03
N ALA A 58 -1.83 3.59 4.02
CA ALA A 58 -2.59 3.00 5.13
C ALA A 58 -3.98 2.51 4.70
N LEU A 59 -4.50 3.01 3.57
CA LEU A 59 -5.71 2.51 2.91
C LEU A 59 -5.39 1.43 1.86
N ASP A 60 -4.17 0.90 1.88
CA ASP A 60 -3.63 -0.05 0.91
C ASP A 60 -3.70 0.36 -0.56
N MET A 61 -3.78 1.67 -0.82
CA MET A 61 -3.67 2.20 -2.18
C MET A 61 -2.31 1.86 -2.78
N THR A 62 -2.32 1.45 -4.03
CA THR A 62 -1.14 1.19 -4.85
C THR A 62 -0.38 2.49 -5.12
N LEU A 63 0.88 2.36 -5.49
CA LEU A 63 1.68 3.52 -5.87
C LEU A 63 1.11 4.24 -7.09
N HIS A 64 0.46 3.51 -8.00
CA HIS A 64 -0.14 4.09 -9.20
C HIS A 64 -1.34 4.99 -8.85
N GLU A 65 -2.26 4.51 -8.02
CA GLU A 65 -3.41 5.29 -7.52
C GLU A 65 -2.94 6.55 -6.79
N ILE A 66 -1.88 6.43 -5.97
CA ILE A 66 -1.30 7.58 -5.25
C ILE A 66 -0.74 8.63 -6.22
N ILE A 67 -0.08 8.21 -7.31
CA ILE A 67 0.44 9.12 -8.33
C ILE A 67 -0.72 9.88 -8.99
N GLN A 68 -1.77 9.18 -9.41
CA GLN A 68 -2.96 9.80 -10.01
C GLN A 68 -3.61 10.82 -9.07
N LEU A 69 -3.79 10.46 -7.79
CA LEU A 69 -4.30 11.40 -6.79
C LEU A 69 -3.42 12.64 -6.64
N LEU A 70 -2.09 12.46 -6.60
CA LEU A 70 -1.15 13.57 -6.50
C LEU A 70 -1.17 14.49 -7.73
N GLU A 71 -1.41 13.95 -8.93
CA GLU A 71 -1.55 14.73 -10.16
C GLU A 71 -2.84 15.58 -10.12
N HIS A 72 -3.97 15.01 -9.71
CA HIS A 72 -5.23 15.75 -9.60
C HIS A 72 -5.18 16.86 -8.54
N LEU A 73 -4.44 16.65 -7.45
CA LEU A 73 -4.25 17.69 -6.42
C LEU A 73 -3.48 18.91 -6.91
N GLN A 74 -2.79 18.85 -8.06
CA GLN A 74 -2.15 20.02 -8.68
C GLN A 74 -3.14 20.93 -9.42
N HIS A 75 -4.39 20.50 -9.58
CA HIS A 75 -5.45 21.22 -10.29
C HIS A 75 -6.66 21.47 -9.38
N PRO A 76 -6.55 22.33 -8.36
CA PRO A 76 -7.59 22.54 -7.35
C PRO A 76 -8.90 23.10 -7.92
N GLU A 77 -8.87 23.70 -9.12
CA GLU A 77 -10.05 24.18 -9.85
C GLU A 77 -10.85 23.06 -10.54
N GLN A 78 -10.33 21.83 -10.63
CA GLN A 78 -11.05 20.70 -11.19
C GLN A 78 -12.06 20.14 -10.18
N GLY A 79 -13.20 19.66 -10.70
CA GLY A 79 -14.20 18.99 -9.87
C GLY A 79 -13.66 17.66 -9.30
N CYS A 80 -14.07 17.32 -8.07
CA CYS A 80 -13.61 16.12 -7.36
C CYS A 80 -14.10 14.79 -7.96
N LYS A 81 -14.94 14.80 -9.02
CA LYS A 81 -15.53 13.60 -9.62
C LYS A 81 -14.50 12.53 -10.01
N ILE A 82 -13.32 12.95 -10.49
CA ILE A 82 -12.27 12.00 -10.89
C ILE A 82 -11.69 11.31 -9.66
N ILE A 83 -11.54 12.03 -8.54
CA ILE A 83 -11.11 11.46 -7.26
C ILE A 83 -12.17 10.48 -6.76
N ASP A 84 -13.45 10.84 -6.81
CA ASP A 84 -14.55 9.95 -6.41
C ASP A 84 -14.53 8.64 -7.19
N GLN A 85 -14.34 8.70 -8.52
CA GLN A 85 -14.22 7.52 -9.38
C GLN A 85 -13.03 6.63 -9.01
N LEU A 86 -11.86 7.21 -8.71
CA LEU A 86 -10.69 6.46 -8.29
C LEU A 86 -10.94 5.74 -6.97
N ILE A 87 -11.59 6.40 -6.01
CA ILE A 87 -11.96 5.79 -4.73
C ILE A 87 -12.99 4.66 -4.92
N GLU A 88 -14.00 4.86 -5.77
CA GLU A 88 -14.97 3.81 -6.10
C GLU A 88 -14.32 2.59 -6.77
N GLU A 89 -13.36 2.80 -7.68
CA GLU A 89 -12.57 1.73 -8.28
C GLU A 89 -11.80 0.96 -7.21
N HIS A 90 -11.13 1.67 -6.29
CA HIS A 90 -10.39 1.05 -5.21
C HIS A 90 -11.29 0.24 -4.26
N ILE A 91 -12.48 0.76 -3.94
CA ILE A 91 -13.50 0.03 -3.16
C ILE A 91 -13.86 -1.28 -3.86
N ARG A 92 -14.14 -1.26 -5.18
CA ARG A 92 -14.44 -2.47 -5.95
C ARG A 92 -13.30 -3.49 -5.91
N HIS A 93 -12.05 -3.06 -5.98
CA HIS A 93 -10.89 -3.94 -5.85
C HIS A 93 -10.83 -4.61 -4.47
N VAL A 94 -11.06 -3.84 -3.40
CA VAL A 94 -11.10 -4.37 -2.03
C VAL A 94 -12.23 -5.37 -1.85
N GLU A 95 -13.44 -5.06 -2.35
CA GLU A 95 -14.60 -5.95 -2.28
C GLU A 95 -14.36 -7.27 -3.02
N THR A 96 -13.78 -7.21 -4.22
CA THR A 96 -13.39 -8.38 -5.00
C THR A 96 -12.41 -9.24 -4.21
N ARG A 97 -11.39 -8.62 -3.61
CA ARG A 97 -10.39 -9.36 -2.82
C ARG A 97 -11.00 -10.00 -1.57
N ILE A 98 -11.94 -9.32 -0.91
CA ILE A 98 -12.69 -9.88 0.23
C ILE A 98 -13.47 -11.11 -0.23
N TYR A 99 -14.18 -11.04 -1.35
CA TYR A 99 -14.94 -12.16 -1.90
C TYR A 99 -14.04 -13.37 -2.18
N GLU A 100 -12.90 -13.17 -2.86
CA GLU A 100 -11.92 -14.23 -3.14
C GLU A 100 -11.38 -14.87 -1.86
N LEU A 101 -11.01 -14.04 -0.87
CA LEU A 101 -10.48 -14.52 0.40
C LEU A 101 -11.53 -15.28 1.22
N GLN A 102 -12.79 -14.86 1.16
CA GLN A 102 -13.90 -15.59 1.77
C GLN A 102 -14.13 -16.94 1.08
N HIS A 103 -14.09 -16.97 -0.25
CA HIS A 103 -14.20 -18.22 -1.01
C HIS A 103 -13.06 -19.18 -0.67
N PHE A 104 -11.82 -18.70 -0.68
CA PHE A 104 -10.64 -19.49 -0.34
C PHE A 104 -10.70 -20.00 1.11
N LYS A 105 -11.15 -19.17 2.06
CA LYS A 105 -11.38 -19.57 3.45
C LYS A 105 -12.38 -20.73 3.54
N SER A 106 -13.47 -20.68 2.77
CA SER A 106 -14.46 -21.77 2.73
C SER A 106 -13.86 -23.07 2.20
N GLN A 107 -13.06 -23.02 1.13
CA GLN A 107 -12.34 -24.19 0.60
C GLN A 107 -11.38 -24.79 1.65
N LEU A 108 -10.66 -23.95 2.41
CA LEU A 108 -9.81 -24.42 3.51
C LEU A 108 -10.61 -25.08 4.64
N HIS A 109 -11.80 -24.56 4.95
CA HIS A 109 -12.69 -25.18 5.95
C HIS A 109 -13.21 -26.54 5.46
N GLU A 110 -13.63 -26.66 4.21
CA GLU A 110 -14.06 -27.93 3.61
C GLU A 110 -12.92 -28.97 3.60
N LEU A 111 -11.72 -28.53 3.23
CA LEU A 111 -10.53 -29.37 3.29
C LEU A 111 -10.28 -29.83 4.73
N ARG A 112 -10.33 -28.92 5.71
CA ARG A 112 -10.13 -29.26 7.13
C ARG A 112 -11.18 -30.24 7.66
N GLN A 113 -12.43 -30.09 7.25
CA GLN A 113 -13.55 -30.95 7.65
C GLN A 113 -13.47 -32.34 7.02
N SER A 114 -12.72 -32.50 5.92
CA SER A 114 -12.59 -33.80 5.25
C SER A 114 -11.85 -34.86 6.08
N CYS A 115 -11.09 -34.47 7.10
CA CYS A 115 -10.34 -35.39 7.96
C CYS A 115 -10.84 -35.34 9.42
N SER A 116 -11.15 -36.51 9.98
CA SER A 116 -11.52 -36.65 11.40
C SER A 116 -10.29 -36.49 12.31
N SER A 117 -10.54 -36.18 13.59
CA SER A 117 -9.51 -35.75 14.56
C SER A 117 -8.65 -36.86 15.16
N ASN A 118 -8.74 -38.11 14.68
CA ASN A 118 -8.02 -39.23 15.29
C ASN A 118 -7.59 -40.31 14.28
N THR A 119 -6.96 -39.91 13.17
CA THR A 119 -6.40 -40.84 12.17
C THR A 119 -4.87 -40.71 12.12
N THR A 120 -4.18 -41.74 11.62
CA THR A 120 -2.76 -41.61 11.27
C THR A 120 -2.59 -40.76 10.00
N ILE A 121 -1.37 -40.27 9.75
CA ILE A 121 -1.05 -39.49 8.55
C ILE A 121 -1.35 -40.27 7.27
N ASP A 122 -1.06 -41.58 7.25
CA ASP A 122 -1.37 -42.48 6.11
C ASP A 122 -2.87 -42.55 5.77
N HIS A 123 -3.73 -42.27 6.75
CA HIS A 123 -5.19 -42.24 6.59
C HIS A 123 -5.76 -40.83 6.53
N CYS A 124 -4.91 -39.80 6.52
CA CYS A 124 -5.34 -38.40 6.50
C CYS A 124 -5.97 -38.05 5.15
N GLN A 125 -7.26 -37.72 5.18
CA GLN A 125 -8.01 -37.36 3.97
C GLN A 125 -7.59 -36.02 3.38
N ILE A 126 -7.04 -35.10 4.21
CA ILE A 126 -6.50 -33.82 3.73
C ILE A 126 -5.31 -34.09 2.80
N VAL A 127 -4.34 -34.92 3.24
CA VAL A 127 -3.14 -35.25 2.45
C VAL A 127 -3.54 -35.93 1.14
N LYS A 128 -4.43 -36.94 1.22
CA LYS A 128 -4.93 -37.63 0.03
C LYS A 128 -5.61 -36.70 -0.97
N LYS A 129 -6.40 -35.73 -0.52
CA LYS A 129 -7.04 -34.74 -1.40
C LYS A 129 -6.03 -33.81 -2.05
N LEU A 130 -5.02 -33.34 -1.30
CA LEU A 130 -3.97 -32.46 -1.83
C LEU A 130 -3.05 -33.18 -2.83
N GLU A 131 -2.78 -34.47 -2.64
CA GLU A 131 -2.01 -35.29 -3.57
C GLU A 131 -2.80 -35.72 -4.81
N ALA A 132 -4.13 -35.84 -4.70
CA ALA A 132 -5.02 -36.23 -5.80
C ALA A 132 -5.47 -35.07 -6.70
N SER A 133 -5.04 -33.84 -6.41
CA SER A 133 -5.40 -32.65 -7.18
C SER A 133 -4.47 -32.49 -8.40
N GLU A 134 -4.86 -33.05 -9.56
CA GLU A 134 -4.42 -32.61 -10.90
C GLU A 134 -5.32 -31.48 -11.43
#